data_AF-A0A958J0B8-F1
#
_entry.id   AF-A0A958J0B8-F1
#
_cell.length_a   1.000
_cell.length_b   1.000
_cell.length_c   1.000
_cell.angle_alpha   90.00
_cell.angle_beta   90.00
_cell.angle_gamma   90.00
#
_symmetry.space_group_name_H-M   'P 1'
#
loop_
_entity.id
_entity.type
_entity.pdbx_description
1 polymer ?
#
loop_
_entity_poly.entity_id
_entity_poly.type
_entity_poly.pdbx_seq_one_letter_code
_entity_poly.pdbx_strand_id
1 'polypeptide(L)' 'MGWLAAARWDQLQSPAALWGMIGAILFVISDTSLAFNRFVKRFRNAQLLILSTYFIAQYLIARSVAF' A
#
# COMPACT_ATOMS: atom_id res chain seq x y z
N MET A 1 -0.98 -9.84 0.67
CA MET A 1 0.14 -8.86 0.55
C MET A 1 0.60 -8.36 1.91
N GLY A 2 -0.24 -7.67 2.69
CA GLY A 2 0.16 -7.05 3.98
C GLY A 2 0.83 -7.98 4.99
N TRP A 3 0.27 -9.16 5.24
CA TRP A 3 0.83 -10.12 6.20
C TRP A 3 2.26 -10.56 5.86
N LEU A 4 2.52 -10.93 4.60
CA LEU A 4 3.84 -11.38 4.17
C LEU A 4 4.88 -10.26 4.28
N ALA A 5 4.49 -9.02 3.97
CA ALA A 5 5.36 -7.86 4.11
C ALA A 5 5.70 -7.56 5.58
N ALA A 6 4.71 -7.69 6.48
CA ALA A 6 4.94 -7.57 7.93
C ALA A 6 5.84 -8.69 8.47
N ALA A 7 5.60 -9.94 8.07
CA ALA A 7 6.45 -11.08 8.45
C ALA A 7 7.90 -10.92 7.94
N ARG A 8 8.08 -10.35 6.74
CA ARG A 8 9.42 -10.03 6.22
C ARG A 8 10.13 -8.95 7.01
N TRP A 9 9.42 -7.90 7.41
CA TRP A 9 9.98 -6.87 8.29
C TRP A 9 10.42 -7.48 9.63
N ASP A 10 9.59 -8.34 10.22
CA ASP A 10 9.89 -9.02 11.47
C ASP A 10 11.19 -9.86 11.39
N GLN A 11 11.36 -10.61 10.30
CA GLN A 11 12.54 -11.47 10.09
C GLN A 11 13.82 -10.71 9.74
N LEU A 12 13.75 -9.69 8.88
CA LEU A 12 14.94 -9.02 8.33
C LEU A 12 15.34 -7.77 9.10
N GLN A 13 14.36 -7.06 9.71
CA GLN A 13 14.53 -5.74 10.35
C GLN A 13 15.31 -4.74 9.47
N SER A 14 15.25 -4.90 8.14
CA SER A 14 16.04 -4.12 7.18
C SER A 14 15.24 -2.94 6.62
N PRO A 15 15.87 -1.78 6.36
CA PRO A 15 15.17 -0.63 5.81
C PRO A 15 14.34 -0.96 4.55
N ALA A 16 14.87 -1.82 3.68
CA ALA A 16 14.17 -2.37 2.52
C ALA A 16 12.84 -3.04 2.91
N ALA A 17 12.85 -3.94 3.88
CA ALA A 17 11.64 -4.60 4.35
C ALA A 17 10.62 -3.61 4.99
N LEU A 18 11.09 -2.53 5.62
CA LEU A 18 10.21 -1.46 6.14
C LEU A 18 9.45 -0.78 5.01
N TRP A 19 10.17 -0.38 3.96
CA TRP A 19 9.58 0.25 2.78
C TRP A 19 8.53 -0.66 2.15
N GLY A 20 8.81 -1.96 2.05
CA GLY A 20 7.88 -2.96 1.53
C GLY A 20 6.63 -3.10 2.40
N MET A 21 6.77 -3.10 3.73
CA MET A 21 5.65 -3.15 4.67
C MET A 21 4.76 -1.90 4.58
N ILE A 22 5.35 -0.71 4.58
CA ILE A 22 4.60 0.56 4.46
C ILE A 22 3.87 0.60 3.11
N GLY A 23 4.56 0.21 2.02
CA GLY A 23 3.95 0.12 0.70
C GLY A 23 2.77 -0.85 0.65
N ALA A 24 2.89 -2.03 1.27
CA ALA A 24 1.81 -3.01 1.34
C ALA A 24 0.60 -2.50 2.15
N ILE A 25 0.82 -1.74 3.23
CA ILE A 25 -0.26 -1.12 4.02
C ILE A 25 -1.01 -0.08 3.18
N LEU A 26 -0.29 0.80 2.48
CA LEU A 26 -0.91 1.81 1.61
C LEU A 26 -1.68 1.16 0.45
N PHE A 27 -1.19 0.04 -0.08
CA PHE A 27 -1.90 -0.71 -1.11
C PHE A 27 -3.25 -1.22 -0.60
N VAL A 28 -3.28 -1.80 0.61
CA VAL A 28 -4.53 -2.25 1.25
C VAL A 28 -5.49 -1.07 1.50
N ILE A 29 -4.99 0.11 1.90
CA ILE A 29 -5.81 1.31 2.07
C ILE A 29 -6.40 1.77 0.74
N SER A 30 -5.63 1.73 -0.35
CA SER A 30 -6.09 2.05 -1.69
C SER A 30 -7.21 1.11 -2.14
N ASP A 31 -7.00 -0.21 -2.01
CA ASP A 31 -8.00 -1.23 -2.36
C ASP A 31 -9.28 -1.11 -1.52
N THR A 32 -9.14 -0.80 -0.23
CA THR A 32 -10.28 -0.59 0.67
C THR A 32 -11.06 0.67 0.26
N SER A 33 -10.36 1.74 -0.12
CA SER A 33 -10.97 2.98 -0.60
C SER A 33 -11.70 2.76 -1.93
N LEU A 34 -11.12 1.95 -2.82
CA LEU A 34 -11.72 1.55 -4.09
C LEU A 34 -12.99 0.71 -3.86
N ALA A 35 -12.94 -0.26 -2.95
CA ALA A 35 -14.08 -1.07 -2.58
C ALA A 35 -15.20 -0.22 -1.96
N PHE A 36 -14.85 0.69 -1.04
CA PHE A 36 -15.82 1.61 -0.44
C PHE A 36 -16.50 2.51 -1.49
N ASN A 37 -15.71 3.08 -2.41
CA ASN A 37 -16.23 3.91 -3.50
C ASN A 37 -17.12 3.12 -4.47
N ARG A 38 -16.85 1.83 -4.67
CA ARG A 38 -17.60 0.96 -5.59
C ARG A 38 -18.88 0.38 -4.97
N PHE A 39 -18.84 -0.02 -3.71
CA PHE A 39 -19.91 -0.81 -3.06
C PHE A 39 -20.72 -0.04 -2.02
N VAL A 40 -20.20 1.05 -1.44
CA VAL A 40 -20.90 1.79 -0.37
C VAL A 40 -21.41 3.13 -0.89
N LYS A 41 -20.52 4.05 -1.25
CA LYS A 41 -20.91 5.38 -1.70
C LYS A 41 -19.80 6.01 -2.53
N ARG A 42 -20.17 6.52 -3.71
CA ARG A 42 -19.25 7.30 -4.54
C ARG A 42 -18.96 8.64 -3.87
N PHE A 43 -17.69 9.01 -3.75
CA PHE A 43 -17.28 10.33 -3.25
C PHE A 43 -16.46 11.09 -4.31
N ARG A 44 -16.65 12.41 -4.39
CA ARG A 44 -16.18 13.25 -5.50
C ARG A 44 -14.66 13.19 -5.73
N ASN A 45 -13.89 12.97 -4.67
CA ASN A 45 -12.42 12.93 -4.69
C ASN A 45 -11.85 11.51 -4.56
N ALA A 46 -12.66 10.47 -4.75
CA ALA A 46 -12.25 9.08 -4.55
C ALA A 46 -11.10 8.67 -5.45
N GLN A 47 -11.20 9.01 -6.74
CA GLN A 47 -10.21 8.63 -7.71
C GLN A 47 -8.84 9.23 -7.38
N LEU A 48 -8.79 10.49 -6.93
CA LEU A 48 -7.55 11.15 -6.54
C LEU A 48 -6.93 10.52 -5.29
N LEU A 49 -7.74 10.16 -4.28
CA LEU A 49 -7.26 9.48 -3.06
C LEU A 49 -6.80 8.04 -3.35
N ILE A 50 -7.53 7.31 -4.18
CA ILE A 50 -7.18 5.94 -4.58
C ILE A 50 -5.87 5.95 -5.36
N LEU A 51 -5.74 6.81 -6.37
CA LEU A 51 -4.52 6.89 -7.20
C LEU A 51 -3.31 7.38 -6.41
N SER A 52 -3.46 8.38 -5.53
CA SER A 52 -2.34 8.87 -4.73
C SER A 52 -1.80 7.79 -3.79
N THR A 53 -2.69 7.12 -3.05
CA THR A 53 -2.31 6.00 -2.17
C THR A 53 -1.73 4.84 -2.97
N TYR A 54 -2.28 4.54 -4.14
CA TYR A 54 -1.81 3.47 -5.02
C TYR A 54 -0.39 3.73 -5.55
N PHE A 55 -0.12 4.91 -6.12
CA PHE A 55 1.20 5.19 -6.67
C PHE A 55 2.28 5.32 -5.58
N ILE A 56 1.95 5.88 -4.42
CA ILE A 56 2.87 5.90 -3.28
C ILE A 56 3.16 4.45 -2.82
N ALA A 57 2.14 3.60 -2.73
CA ALA A 57 2.31 2.19 -2.39
C ALA A 57 3.26 1.48 -3.38
N GLN A 58 3.02 1.63 -4.68
CA GLN A 58 3.87 1.03 -5.73
C GLN A 58 5.31 1.53 -5.67
N TYR A 59 5.51 2.83 -5.46
CA TYR A 59 6.85 3.41 -5.33
C TYR A 59 7.61 2.81 -4.15
N LEU A 60 6.97 2.68 -2.98
CA LEU A 60 7.60 2.10 -1.79
C LEU A 60 7.90 0.61 -1.96
N ILE A 61 7.00 -0.15 -2.60
CA ILE A 61 7.24 -1.55 -2.92
C ILE A 61 8.41 -1.69 -3.90
N ALA A 62 8.45 -0.90 -4.96
CA ALA A 62 9.57 -0.92 -5.92
C ALA A 62 10.89 -0.56 -5.22
N ARG A 63 10.87 0.47 -4.38
CA ARG A 63 12.04 0.90 -3.59
C ARG A 63 12.51 -0.18 -2.60
N SER A 64 11.60 -1.00 -2.07
CA SER A 64 11.95 -2.10 -1.16
C SER A 64 12.77 -3.23 -1.79
N VAL A 65 12.76 -3.33 -3.13
CA VAL A 65 13.49 -4.37 -3.88
C VAL A 65 14.70 -3.79 -4.61
N ALA A 66 14.69 -2.49 -4.89
CA ALA A 66 15.78 -1.80 -5.57
C ALA A 66 17.00 -1.48 -4.67
N PHE A 67 16.90 -1.70 -3.36
CA PHE A 67 17.95 -1.44 -2.36
C PHE A 67 18.12 -2.61 -1.39
#